data_AF-D6LFR9-F1
#
_entry.id   AF-D6LFR9-F1
#
_cell.length_a   1.000
_cell.length_b   1.000
_cell.length_c   1.000
_cell.angle_alpha   90.00
_cell.angle_beta   90.00
_cell.angle_gamma   90.00
#
_symmetry.space_group_name_H-M   'P 1'
#
loop_
_entity.id
_entity.type
_entity.pdbx_description
1 polymer ?
#
loop_
_entity_poly.entity_id
_entity_poly.type
_entity_poly.pdbx_seq_one_letter_code
_entity_poly.pdbx_strand_id
1 'polypeptide(L)'
;MGAKKGKKKGRATEIVILLIVILSVLLFFNFRGNNIKLSKDEKVLIIGKQNLFAIYEDRLAVKIPYELYIDSEETVEDLVSTRNYEQVLEKINSIVPEKLTRYIVIKSGEIKLDVENQRNIPETNIGDKRFILTSSVYAMFKELYHEKNSVDEQNENILVDVLNANGVGGYARKTGELIKTSLGMKYNAANYETTQDQSYVILNDISKEKAAEILEKLPEKYFKIKTKSSIPTLANIVVIIGSEKDINFKIDIYGTDSVLKDATDKVKKIGYTNVSTSVAKEGTEQSVIEYNKEDYFVALRVAKELGITDMIENNDLVNKIGVTIK
;
A
#
# COMPACT_ATOMS: atom_id res chain seq x y z
N MET A 1 32.13 30.63 81.82
CA MET A 1 32.87 30.39 80.55
C MET A 1 32.10 29.38 79.72
N GLY A 2 31.77 29.74 78.47
CA GLY A 2 30.71 29.13 77.67
C GLY A 2 31.05 27.78 77.02
N ALA A 3 30.02 26.95 76.90
CA ALA A 3 30.04 25.65 76.23
C ALA A 3 30.13 25.80 74.69
N LYS A 4 31.07 25.09 74.06
CA LYS A 4 31.15 24.94 72.60
C LYS A 4 30.05 23.98 72.12
N LYS A 5 29.02 24.51 71.43
CA LYS A 5 28.04 23.72 70.65
C LYS A 5 28.65 23.31 69.31
N GLY A 6 28.93 22.02 69.12
CA GLY A 6 29.25 21.45 67.81
C GLY A 6 28.00 21.44 66.91
N LYS A 7 28.06 22.13 65.77
CA LYS A 7 27.02 22.08 64.72
C LYS A 7 27.04 20.68 64.08
N LYS A 8 26.04 19.85 64.37
CA LYS A 8 25.71 18.68 63.53
C LYS A 8 25.28 19.21 62.16
N LYS A 9 26.20 19.22 61.17
CA LYS A 9 25.84 19.38 59.76
C LYS A 9 24.89 18.25 59.40
N GLY A 10 23.65 18.61 59.08
CA GLY A 10 22.52 17.69 59.05
C GLY A 10 22.57 16.76 57.86
N ARG A 11 22.32 15.47 58.10
CA ARG A 11 21.99 14.43 57.10
C ARG A 11 20.95 14.92 56.06
N ALA A 12 20.10 15.88 56.43
CA ALA A 12 19.14 16.51 55.54
C ALA A 12 19.80 17.20 54.32
N THR A 13 20.95 17.84 54.48
CA THR A 13 21.65 18.51 53.37
C THR A 13 22.23 17.50 52.38
N GLU A 14 22.72 16.36 52.88
CA GLU A 14 23.23 15.27 52.04
C GLU A 14 22.10 14.59 51.25
N ILE A 15 20.93 14.39 51.88
CA ILE A 15 19.74 13.82 51.23
C ILE A 15 19.22 14.74 50.12
N VAL A 16 19.20 16.05 50.35
CA VAL A 16 18.76 17.02 49.33
C VAL A 16 19.70 17.02 48.12
N ILE A 17 21.02 16.94 48.33
CA ILE A 17 21.99 16.85 47.24
C ILE A 17 21.81 15.55 46.46
N LEU A 18 21.60 14.42 47.14
CA LEU A 18 21.32 13.13 46.50
C LEU A 18 20.05 13.19 45.63
N LEU A 19 18.98 13.80 46.14
CA LEU A 19 17.73 13.98 45.39
C LEU A 19 17.91 14.87 44.16
N ILE A 20 18.69 15.95 44.25
CA ILE A 20 19.01 16.81 43.10
C ILE A 20 19.79 16.03 42.04
N VAL A 21 20.74 15.18 42.45
CA VAL A 21 21.51 14.33 41.52
C VAL A 21 20.59 13.32 40.83
N ILE A 22 19.73 12.63 41.58
CA ILE A 22 18.76 11.68 41.00
C ILE A 22 17.79 12.39 40.05
N LEU A 23 17.28 13.56 40.41
CA LEU A 23 16.39 14.34 39.57
C LEU A 23 17.09 14.83 38.31
N SER A 24 18.36 15.26 38.41
CA SER A 24 19.19 15.68 37.27
C SER A 24 19.48 14.51 36.32
N VAL A 25 19.73 13.31 36.86
CA VAL A 25 19.90 12.09 36.07
C VAL A 25 18.59 11.72 35.37
N LEU A 26 17.45 11.74 36.07
CA LEU A 26 16.14 11.49 35.49
C LEU A 26 15.79 12.52 34.41
N LEU A 27 16.04 13.81 34.64
CA LEU A 27 15.87 14.88 33.65
C LEU A 27 16.81 14.68 32.47
N PHE A 28 18.06 14.27 32.68
CA PHE A 28 19.01 13.99 31.61
C PHE A 28 18.55 12.82 30.71
N PHE A 29 18.00 11.76 31.31
CA PHE A 29 17.40 10.65 30.56
C PHE A 29 16.08 11.02 29.88
N ASN A 30 15.31 11.97 30.43
CA ASN A 30 14.05 12.43 29.83
C ASN A 30 14.29 13.44 28.68
N PHE A 31 15.28 14.33 28.82
CA PHE A 31 15.66 15.29 27.77
C PHE A 31 16.42 14.66 26.60
N ARG A 32 17.10 13.53 26.79
CA ARG A 32 17.57 12.66 25.69
C ARG A 32 16.39 11.86 25.12
N GLY A 33 15.39 12.57 24.58
CA GLY A 33 14.48 11.95 23.63
C GLY A 33 15.31 11.26 22.55
N ASN A 34 14.93 10.03 22.18
CA ASN A 34 15.54 9.30 21.09
C ASN A 34 15.24 10.05 19.78
N ASN A 35 16.01 11.09 19.48
CA ASN A 35 15.98 11.76 18.20
C ASN A 35 16.59 10.80 17.18
N ILE A 36 15.75 10.15 16.41
CA ILE A 36 16.17 9.29 15.31
C ILE A 36 16.56 10.25 14.20
N LYS A 37 17.85 10.53 14.08
CA LYS A 37 18.37 11.18 12.89
C LYS A 37 18.34 10.16 11.77
N LEU A 38 17.34 10.28 10.90
CA LEU A 38 17.23 9.49 9.70
C LEU A 38 18.23 10.00 8.69
N SER A 39 18.92 9.07 8.04
CA SER A 39 19.72 9.43 6.87
C SER A 39 18.77 9.89 5.75
N LYS A 40 19.26 10.77 4.87
CA LYS A 40 18.50 11.28 3.72
C LYS A 40 18.09 10.20 2.72
N ASP A 41 18.63 8.98 2.84
CA ASP A 41 18.36 7.87 1.93
C ASP A 41 17.63 6.71 2.64
N GLU A 42 17.21 6.89 3.89
CA GLU A 42 16.60 5.80 4.67
C GLU A 42 15.08 5.73 4.52
N LYS A 43 14.59 4.56 4.08
CA LYS A 43 13.17 4.18 4.13
C LYS A 43 12.95 3.18 5.28
N VAL A 44 12.38 3.61 6.40
CA VAL A 44 12.30 2.80 7.63
C VAL A 44 10.91 2.72 8.22
N LEU A 45 10.55 1.53 8.71
CA LEU A 45 9.35 1.33 9.53
C LEU A 45 9.69 1.45 11.02
N ILE A 46 9.13 2.43 11.71
CA ILE A 46 9.22 2.49 13.17
C ILE A 46 7.98 1.86 13.79
N ILE A 47 8.20 0.87 14.64
CA ILE A 47 7.18 0.19 15.42
C ILE A 47 7.09 0.87 16.79
N GLY A 48 6.11 1.77 16.92
CA GLY A 48 5.87 2.56 18.12
C GLY A 48 5.09 1.84 19.22
N LYS A 49 4.52 2.61 20.15
CA LYS A 49 3.66 2.08 21.23
C LYS A 49 2.20 1.86 20.79
N GLN A 50 1.68 2.76 19.96
CA GLN A 50 0.27 2.79 19.56
C GLN A 50 0.09 2.96 18.04
N ASN A 51 1.19 3.19 17.31
CA ASN A 51 1.17 3.48 15.89
C ASN A 51 2.45 2.94 15.26
N LEU A 52 2.37 2.59 13.98
CA LEU A 52 3.54 2.47 13.13
C LEU A 52 3.83 3.83 12.49
N PHE A 53 5.10 4.07 12.17
CA PHE A 53 5.52 5.22 11.36
C PHE A 53 6.34 4.69 10.19
N ALA A 54 5.77 4.74 8.99
CA ALA A 54 6.51 4.47 7.76
C ALA A 54 7.19 5.76 7.33
N ILE A 55 8.52 5.77 7.28
CA ILE A 55 9.30 6.97 7.01
C ILE A 55 10.10 6.80 5.74
N TYR A 56 10.00 7.79 4.88
CA TYR A 56 10.62 7.86 3.57
C TYR A 56 11.53 9.07 3.54
N GLU A 57 12.82 8.82 3.81
CA GLU A 57 13.86 9.83 3.80
C GLU A 57 13.53 10.99 4.77
N ASP A 58 13.99 12.20 4.45
CA ASP A 58 13.59 13.43 5.12
C ASP A 58 12.27 14.02 4.55
N ARG A 59 11.55 13.30 3.67
CA ARG A 59 10.41 13.86 2.91
C ARG A 59 9.06 13.56 3.52
N LEU A 60 8.79 12.31 3.89
CA LEU A 60 7.45 11.86 4.29
C LEU A 60 7.49 10.87 5.46
N ALA A 61 6.72 11.15 6.50
CA ALA A 61 6.35 10.18 7.52
C ALA A 61 4.84 9.93 7.53
N VAL A 62 4.46 8.66 7.38
CA VAL A 62 3.08 8.19 7.42
C VAL A 62 2.83 7.48 8.74
N LYS A 63 1.91 8.03 9.54
CA LYS A 63 1.45 7.44 10.80
C LYS A 63 0.30 6.46 10.54
N ILE A 64 0.45 5.22 10.98
CA ILE A 64 -0.52 4.13 10.81
C ILE A 64 -1.01 3.70 12.20
N PRO A 65 -2.25 4.03 12.58
CA PRO A 65 -2.85 3.60 13.85
C PRO A 65 -3.03 2.08 13.95
N TYR A 66 -2.98 1.56 15.17
CA TYR A 66 -3.06 0.12 15.45
C TYR A 66 -4.46 -0.46 15.25
N GLU A 67 -5.48 0.35 15.45
CA GLU A 67 -6.88 -0.05 15.31
C GLU A 67 -7.36 -0.19 13.85
N LEU A 68 -6.54 0.17 12.87
CA LEU A 68 -6.91 0.05 11.47
C LEU A 68 -6.80 -1.40 11.01
N TYR A 69 -7.81 -1.81 10.24
CA TYR A 69 -7.82 -3.06 9.50
C TYR A 69 -6.90 -2.96 8.29
N ILE A 70 -5.99 -3.93 8.18
CA ILE A 70 -5.09 -4.12 7.04
C ILE A 70 -5.79 -4.93 5.94
N ASP A 71 -6.62 -5.88 6.35
CA ASP A 71 -7.52 -6.66 5.51
C ASP A 71 -8.83 -6.92 6.27
N SER A 72 -9.67 -7.85 5.82
CA SER A 72 -11.01 -8.00 6.39
C SER A 72 -11.03 -8.58 7.82
N GLU A 73 -9.93 -9.22 8.24
CA GLU A 73 -9.86 -9.96 9.51
C GLU A 73 -8.77 -9.42 10.46
N GLU A 74 -7.67 -8.90 9.94
CA GLU A 74 -6.47 -8.53 10.70
C GLU A 74 -6.31 -7.02 10.87
N THR A 75 -6.11 -6.57 12.12
CA THR A 75 -5.71 -5.18 12.42
C THR A 75 -4.19 -5.02 12.45
N VAL A 76 -3.72 -3.77 12.35
CA VAL A 76 -2.30 -3.45 12.56
C VAL A 76 -1.83 -3.89 13.96
N GLU A 77 -2.70 -3.81 14.97
CA GLU A 77 -2.40 -4.29 16.33
C GLU A 77 -2.13 -5.79 16.37
N ASP A 78 -2.98 -6.59 15.71
CA ASP A 78 -2.84 -8.04 15.64
C ASP A 78 -1.49 -8.44 15.05
N LEU A 79 -1.14 -7.81 13.91
CA LEU A 79 0.12 -8.01 13.20
C LEU A 79 1.33 -7.71 14.09
N VAL A 80 1.33 -6.59 14.81
CA VAL A 80 2.42 -6.17 15.70
C VAL A 80 2.51 -7.06 16.95
N SER A 81 1.37 -7.54 17.45
CA SER A 81 1.28 -8.35 18.66
C SER A 81 1.93 -9.73 18.52
N THR A 82 2.05 -10.24 17.29
CA THR A 82 2.82 -11.46 16.97
C THR A 82 4.31 -11.36 17.31
N ARG A 83 4.85 -10.13 17.43
CA ARG A 83 6.28 -9.81 17.58
C ARG A 83 7.17 -10.30 16.44
N ASN A 84 6.60 -10.75 15.32
CA ASN A 84 7.34 -11.06 14.11
C ASN A 84 7.51 -9.79 13.26
N TYR A 85 8.46 -8.94 13.63
CA TYR A 85 8.59 -7.62 13.04
C TYR A 85 9.06 -7.61 11.57
N GLU A 86 9.70 -8.68 11.10
CA GLU A 86 9.95 -8.88 9.67
C GLU A 86 8.64 -9.06 8.89
N GLN A 87 7.72 -9.87 9.42
CA GLN A 87 6.39 -10.04 8.83
C GLN A 87 5.58 -8.74 8.88
N VAL A 88 5.73 -7.95 9.94
CA VAL A 88 5.12 -6.60 10.01
C VAL A 88 5.62 -5.74 8.85
N LEU A 89 6.94 -5.69 8.64
CA LEU A 89 7.54 -4.92 7.54
C LEU A 89 7.04 -5.42 6.17
N GLU A 90 7.01 -6.73 5.95
CA GLU A 90 6.55 -7.35 4.70
C GLU A 90 5.09 -6.99 4.39
N LYS A 91 4.19 -7.10 5.39
CA LYS A 91 2.77 -6.81 5.24
C LYS A 91 2.52 -5.31 5.04
N ILE A 92 3.23 -4.43 5.74
CA ILE A 92 3.12 -2.98 5.47
C ILE A 92 3.61 -2.66 4.06
N ASN A 93 4.72 -3.24 3.62
CA ASN A 93 5.27 -3.08 2.27
C ASN A 93 4.35 -3.58 1.15
N SER A 94 3.33 -4.40 1.44
CA SER A 94 2.34 -4.78 0.42
C SER A 94 1.27 -3.70 0.22
N ILE A 95 1.03 -2.85 1.21
CA ILE A 95 -0.01 -1.82 1.21
C ILE A 95 0.54 -0.49 0.71
N VAL A 96 1.74 -0.13 1.14
CA VAL A 96 2.35 1.16 0.78
C VAL A 96 2.91 1.13 -0.66
N PRO A 97 2.86 2.26 -1.38
CA PRO A 97 3.40 2.34 -2.74
C PRO A 97 4.91 2.14 -2.81
N GLU A 98 5.61 2.57 -1.76
CA GLU A 98 7.07 2.56 -1.67
C GLU A 98 7.55 1.63 -0.57
N LYS A 99 8.47 0.72 -0.92
CA LYS A 99 8.98 -0.27 0.02
C LYS A 99 9.93 0.35 1.04
N LEU A 100 9.69 0.04 2.30
CA LEU A 100 10.56 0.28 3.43
C LEU A 100 11.65 -0.81 3.46
N THR A 101 12.88 -0.44 3.79
CA THR A 101 14.05 -1.34 3.68
C THR A 101 14.40 -2.03 4.99
N ARG A 102 13.97 -1.48 6.13
CA ARG A 102 14.22 -2.03 7.47
C ARG A 102 13.19 -1.56 8.49
N TYR A 103 13.20 -2.15 9.68
CA TYR A 103 12.38 -1.70 10.80
C TYR A 103 13.21 -1.34 12.05
N ILE A 104 12.62 -0.54 12.94
CA ILE A 104 13.14 -0.20 14.28
C ILE A 104 11.99 -0.28 15.28
N VAL A 105 12.23 -0.83 16.47
CA VAL A 105 11.22 -0.91 17.54
C VAL A 105 11.51 0.13 18.61
N ILE A 106 10.55 1.03 18.88
CA ILE A 106 10.67 2.09 19.88
C ILE A 106 9.39 2.16 20.71
N LYS A 107 9.41 1.47 21.86
CA LYS A 107 8.24 1.37 22.76
C LYS A 107 8.26 2.36 23.93
N SER A 108 9.29 3.21 24.02
CA SER A 108 9.47 4.19 25.10
C SER A 108 10.06 5.50 24.57
N GLY A 109 9.54 6.62 25.07
CA GLY A 109 9.93 7.97 24.67
C GLY A 109 9.05 8.55 23.56
N GLU A 110 9.06 9.88 23.42
CA GLU A 110 8.44 10.55 22.28
C GLU A 110 9.29 10.37 21.03
N ILE A 111 8.67 9.91 19.95
CA ILE A 111 9.33 9.82 18.64
C ILE A 111 9.18 11.19 17.97
N LYS A 112 10.28 11.94 17.91
CA LYS A 112 10.36 13.17 17.10
C LYS A 112 10.92 12.81 15.72
N LEU A 113 10.10 13.00 14.69
CA LEU A 113 10.46 12.76 13.30
C LEU A 113 10.83 14.10 12.66
N ASP A 114 12.03 14.16 12.09
CA ASP A 114 12.53 15.33 11.35
C ASP A 114 12.30 15.08 9.86
N VAL A 115 11.07 15.34 9.40
CA VAL A 115 10.62 15.13 8.00
C VAL A 115 9.87 16.35 7.50
N GLU A 116 9.94 16.63 6.20
CA GLU A 116 9.22 17.73 5.53
C GLU A 116 7.71 17.60 5.71
N ASN A 117 7.17 16.38 5.55
CA ASN A 117 5.75 16.10 5.63
C ASN A 117 5.45 14.98 6.63
N GLN A 118 4.52 15.24 7.54
CA GLN A 118 3.93 14.22 8.39
C GLN A 118 2.42 14.13 8.13
N ARG A 119 1.92 12.92 7.88
CA ARG A 119 0.51 12.64 7.60
C ARG A 119 0.04 11.38 8.31
N ASN A 120 -1.24 11.32 8.64
CA ASN A 120 -1.88 10.05 8.98
C ASN A 120 -2.15 9.28 7.69
N ILE A 121 -2.15 7.96 7.78
CA ILE A 121 -2.58 7.13 6.65
C ILE A 121 -4.06 7.39 6.35
N PRO A 122 -4.44 7.58 5.08
CA PRO A 122 -5.84 7.67 4.69
C PRO A 122 -6.64 6.43 5.08
N GLU A 123 -7.88 6.63 5.51
CA GLU A 123 -8.74 5.59 6.06
C GLU A 123 -10.23 5.83 5.73
N THR A 124 -11.06 4.80 5.85
CA THR A 124 -12.52 4.86 5.67
C THR A 124 -13.25 3.84 6.55
N ASN A 125 -14.55 4.02 6.74
CA ASN A 125 -15.42 3.14 7.53
C ASN A 125 -16.28 2.25 6.64
N ILE A 126 -16.28 0.93 6.91
CA ILE A 126 -17.27 -0.01 6.36
C ILE A 126 -17.95 -0.74 7.53
N GLY A 127 -19.20 -0.39 7.80
CA GLY A 127 -19.87 -0.81 9.04
C GLY A 127 -19.14 -0.26 10.26
N ASP A 128 -18.85 -1.11 11.24
CA ASP A 128 -18.15 -0.73 12.48
C ASP A 128 -16.62 -0.80 12.40
N LYS A 129 -16.05 -1.06 11.21
CA LYS A 129 -14.61 -1.26 11.01
C LYS A 129 -13.97 -0.11 10.23
N ARG A 130 -12.77 0.33 10.66
CA ARG A 130 -11.91 1.33 9.99
C ARG A 130 -10.83 0.63 9.15
N PHE A 131 -10.79 0.92 7.87
CA PHE A 131 -9.86 0.33 6.91
C PHE A 131 -8.89 1.36 6.33
N ILE A 132 -7.71 0.92 5.94
CA ILE A 132 -6.76 1.74 5.18
C ILE A 132 -7.32 1.96 3.76
N LEU A 133 -7.40 3.22 3.35
CA LEU A 133 -7.90 3.61 2.03
C LEU A 133 -6.75 3.65 1.01
N THR A 134 -6.46 2.51 0.38
CA THR A 134 -5.24 2.31 -0.42
C THR A 134 -5.12 3.30 -1.58
N SER A 135 -6.21 3.62 -2.27
CA SER A 135 -6.22 4.62 -3.36
C SER A 135 -5.77 6.01 -2.90
N SER A 136 -6.22 6.45 -1.72
CA SER A 136 -5.80 7.71 -1.13
C SER A 136 -4.36 7.67 -0.62
N VAL A 137 -3.87 6.50 -0.18
CA VAL A 137 -2.44 6.30 0.10
C VAL A 137 -1.62 6.55 -1.17
N TYR A 138 -1.99 5.95 -2.30
CA TYR A 138 -1.31 6.18 -3.59
C TYR A 138 -1.28 7.66 -3.97
N ALA A 139 -2.43 8.34 -3.91
CA ALA A 139 -2.53 9.77 -4.21
C ALA A 139 -1.63 10.63 -3.31
N MET A 140 -1.60 10.34 -2.00
CA MET A 140 -0.76 11.03 -1.03
C MET A 140 0.74 10.86 -1.34
N PHE A 141 1.19 9.65 -1.69
CA PHE A 141 2.60 9.42 -2.06
C PHE A 141 2.98 10.17 -3.33
N LYS A 142 2.07 10.22 -4.31
CA LYS A 142 2.29 10.96 -5.55
C LYS A 142 2.58 12.44 -5.27
N GLU A 143 1.74 13.08 -4.46
CA GLU A 143 1.86 14.49 -4.11
C GLU A 143 3.07 14.76 -3.20
N LEU A 144 3.25 13.97 -2.14
CA LEU A 144 4.17 14.31 -1.05
C LEU A 144 5.56 13.67 -1.17
N TYR A 145 5.71 12.63 -1.99
CA TYR A 145 6.98 11.90 -2.12
C TYR A 145 7.51 11.87 -3.56
N HIS A 146 6.64 11.69 -4.58
CA HIS A 146 7.06 11.49 -5.97
C HIS A 146 7.16 12.76 -6.84
N GLU A 147 6.61 13.91 -6.46
CA GLU A 147 6.69 15.16 -7.26
C GLU A 147 8.14 15.61 -7.59
N LYS A 148 9.16 15.05 -6.93
CA LYS A 148 10.59 15.35 -7.21
C LYS A 148 11.38 14.21 -7.90
N ASN A 149 10.80 13.02 -8.13
CA ASN A 149 11.51 11.83 -8.68
C ASN A 149 11.04 11.39 -10.08
N SER A 150 10.33 12.24 -10.83
CA SER A 150 9.69 11.90 -12.11
C SER A 150 10.63 11.71 -13.32
N VAL A 151 11.93 11.52 -13.11
CA VAL A 151 12.90 11.32 -14.21
C VAL A 151 12.88 9.86 -14.71
N ASP A 152 12.62 8.89 -13.83
CA ASP A 152 12.82 7.47 -14.13
C ASP A 152 11.63 6.76 -14.80
N GLU A 153 10.43 7.37 -14.84
CA GLU A 153 9.23 6.78 -15.47
C GLU A 153 8.84 7.40 -16.84
N GLN A 154 9.78 8.05 -17.54
CA GLN A 154 9.53 8.48 -18.91
C GLN A 154 9.31 7.27 -19.83
N ASN A 155 8.29 7.33 -20.70
CA ASN A 155 7.88 6.19 -21.53
C ASN A 155 9.04 5.57 -22.34
N GLU A 156 9.97 6.38 -22.82
CA GLU A 156 11.11 5.96 -23.64
C GLU A 156 12.14 5.10 -22.88
N ASN A 157 12.11 5.19 -21.54
CA ASN A 157 12.97 4.45 -20.62
C ASN A 157 12.33 3.17 -20.11
N ILE A 158 11.02 2.99 -20.32
CA ILE A 158 10.28 1.81 -19.88
C ILE A 158 10.42 0.70 -20.93
N LEU A 159 10.89 -0.46 -20.46
CA LEU A 159 10.94 -1.70 -21.23
C LEU A 159 9.81 -2.64 -20.78
N VAL A 160 9.00 -3.07 -21.74
CA VAL A 160 7.87 -3.99 -21.54
C VAL A 160 8.16 -5.35 -22.16
N ASP A 161 8.17 -6.41 -21.38
CA ASP A 161 8.17 -7.78 -21.92
C ASP A 161 6.74 -8.25 -22.15
N VAL A 162 6.38 -8.59 -23.38
CA VAL A 162 5.08 -9.16 -23.74
C VAL A 162 5.22 -10.64 -24.03
N LEU A 163 4.62 -11.47 -23.18
CA LEU A 163 4.69 -12.92 -23.26
C LEU A 163 3.34 -13.48 -23.68
N ASN A 164 3.33 -14.23 -24.78
CA ASN A 164 2.12 -14.83 -25.31
C ASN A 164 1.83 -16.19 -24.67
N ALA A 165 0.80 -16.26 -23.81
CA ALA A 165 0.27 -17.49 -23.26
C ALA A 165 -1.10 -17.86 -23.86
N ASN A 166 -1.61 -17.14 -24.87
CA ASN A 166 -2.96 -17.35 -25.40
C ASN A 166 -3.03 -18.38 -26.55
N GLY A 167 -1.88 -18.84 -27.04
CA GLY A 167 -1.77 -19.84 -28.11
C GLY A 167 -1.96 -19.30 -29.54
N VAL A 168 -2.14 -17.99 -29.73
CA VAL A 168 -2.31 -17.35 -31.04
C VAL A 168 -0.97 -16.84 -31.57
N GLY A 169 -0.53 -17.38 -32.71
CA GLY A 169 0.74 -17.00 -33.33
C GLY A 169 0.85 -15.49 -33.62
N GLY A 170 1.98 -14.88 -33.23
CA GLY A 170 2.27 -13.46 -33.47
C GLY A 170 1.54 -12.47 -32.56
N TYR A 171 0.74 -12.95 -31.59
CA TYR A 171 -0.06 -12.08 -30.72
C TYR A 171 0.81 -11.16 -29.85
N ALA A 172 1.84 -11.69 -29.16
CA ALA A 172 2.74 -10.86 -28.36
C ALA A 172 3.40 -9.72 -29.16
N ARG A 173 3.79 -9.98 -30.42
CA ARG A 173 4.37 -8.93 -31.28
C ARG A 173 3.33 -7.85 -31.60
N LYS A 174 2.10 -8.24 -31.92
CA LYS A 174 1.01 -7.28 -32.18
C LYS A 174 0.72 -6.41 -30.95
N THR A 175 0.65 -7.04 -29.78
CA THR A 175 0.45 -6.35 -28.49
C THR A 175 1.61 -5.40 -28.17
N GLY A 176 2.85 -5.84 -28.36
CA GLY A 176 4.04 -5.00 -28.19
C GLY A 176 4.07 -3.79 -29.14
N GLU A 177 3.75 -3.99 -30.42
CA GLU A 177 3.62 -2.88 -31.38
C GLU A 177 2.52 -1.89 -30.99
N LEU A 178 1.41 -2.36 -30.40
CA LEU A 178 0.35 -1.49 -29.90
C LEU A 178 0.86 -0.60 -28.76
N ILE A 179 1.60 -1.17 -27.80
CA ILE A 179 2.21 -0.43 -26.69
C ILE A 179 3.22 0.60 -27.22
N LYS A 180 4.10 0.19 -28.13
CA LYS A 180 5.08 1.08 -28.75
C LYS A 180 4.42 2.24 -29.49
N THR A 181 3.40 1.96 -30.30
CA THR A 181 2.74 2.99 -31.11
C THR A 181 1.88 3.94 -30.27
N SER A 182 1.22 3.42 -29.23
CA SER A 182 0.31 4.21 -28.39
C SER A 182 1.01 4.98 -27.29
N LEU A 183 2.11 4.46 -26.75
CA LEU A 183 2.80 5.02 -25.58
C LEU A 183 4.28 5.37 -25.85
N GLY A 184 4.88 4.97 -26.96
CA GLY A 184 6.29 5.24 -27.26
C GLY A 184 7.27 4.38 -26.47
N MET A 185 6.79 3.33 -25.78
CA MET A 185 7.62 2.46 -24.95
C MET A 185 8.37 1.40 -25.76
N LYS A 186 9.51 0.94 -25.23
CA LYS A 186 10.24 -0.19 -25.81
C LYS A 186 9.60 -1.50 -25.37
N TYR A 187 9.66 -2.52 -26.22
CA TYR A 187 9.12 -3.82 -25.87
C TYR A 187 9.96 -4.98 -26.41
N ASN A 188 9.91 -6.11 -25.71
CA ASN A 188 10.27 -7.42 -26.24
C ASN A 188 9.02 -8.27 -26.36
N ALA A 189 8.96 -9.15 -27.35
CA ALA A 189 7.85 -10.08 -27.53
C ALA A 189 8.36 -11.52 -27.63
N ALA A 190 7.78 -12.41 -26.85
CA ALA A 190 8.10 -13.83 -26.86
C ALA A 190 6.86 -14.68 -26.61
N ASN A 191 6.96 -15.99 -26.84
CA ASN A 191 5.95 -16.94 -26.39
C ASN A 191 6.24 -17.33 -24.93
N TYR A 192 5.18 -17.49 -24.16
CA TYR A 192 5.28 -18.09 -22.83
C TYR A 192 5.42 -19.61 -22.96
N GLU A 193 6.07 -20.24 -22.00
CA GLU A 193 6.35 -21.69 -22.04
C GLU A 193 5.07 -22.54 -22.07
N THR A 194 3.99 -22.03 -21.48
CA THR A 194 2.70 -22.73 -21.36
C THR A 194 1.55 -21.82 -21.79
N THR A 195 0.49 -22.42 -22.33
CA THR A 195 -0.76 -21.69 -22.56
C THR A 195 -1.53 -21.51 -21.25
N GLN A 196 -2.21 -20.37 -21.11
CA GLN A 196 -2.95 -19.98 -19.91
C GLN A 196 -4.22 -19.23 -20.29
N ASP A 197 -5.27 -19.37 -19.49
CA ASP A 197 -6.50 -18.60 -19.68
C ASP A 197 -6.40 -17.21 -19.06
N GLN A 198 -5.87 -17.12 -17.85
CA GLN A 198 -5.70 -15.86 -17.12
C GLN A 198 -4.52 -15.04 -17.66
N SER A 199 -4.73 -13.74 -17.83
CA SER A 199 -3.63 -12.80 -18.09
C SER A 199 -2.99 -12.34 -16.77
N TYR A 200 -1.68 -12.15 -16.79
CA TYR A 200 -0.90 -11.73 -15.62
C TYR A 200 0.01 -10.55 -15.93
N VAL A 201 0.37 -9.82 -14.89
CA VAL A 201 1.41 -8.80 -14.93
C VAL A 201 2.39 -8.96 -13.78
N ILE A 202 3.65 -8.69 -14.05
CA ILE A 202 4.71 -8.66 -13.05
C ILE A 202 5.28 -7.24 -13.05
N LEU A 203 5.20 -6.59 -11.91
CA LEU A 203 5.71 -5.23 -11.70
C LEU A 203 7.11 -5.34 -11.09
N ASN A 204 8.14 -4.99 -11.85
CA ASN A 204 9.54 -5.06 -11.37
C ASN A 204 9.98 -3.69 -10.85
N ASP A 205 10.06 -2.71 -11.74
CA ASP A 205 10.55 -1.35 -11.47
C ASP A 205 9.68 -0.36 -12.23
N ILE A 206 8.40 -0.34 -11.85
CA ILE A 206 7.35 0.49 -12.44
C ILE A 206 6.24 0.71 -11.39
N SER A 207 5.68 1.92 -11.37
CA SER A 207 4.49 2.20 -10.58
C SER A 207 3.24 1.46 -11.08
N LYS A 208 2.28 1.22 -10.18
CA LYS A 208 0.98 0.62 -10.55
C LYS A 208 0.19 1.53 -11.49
N GLU A 209 0.34 2.84 -11.35
CA GLU A 209 -0.28 3.86 -12.18
C GLU A 209 0.23 3.75 -13.61
N LYS A 210 1.55 3.65 -13.78
CA LYS A 210 2.16 3.54 -15.09
C LYS A 210 1.86 2.20 -15.76
N ALA A 211 1.86 1.12 -14.97
CA ALA A 211 1.38 -0.17 -15.43
C ALA A 211 -0.09 -0.10 -15.88
N ALA A 212 -0.97 0.59 -15.15
CA ALA A 212 -2.37 0.74 -15.55
C ALA A 212 -2.52 1.44 -16.91
N GLU A 213 -1.71 2.46 -17.19
CA GLU A 213 -1.69 3.15 -18.50
C GLU A 213 -1.37 2.18 -19.65
N ILE A 214 -0.44 1.24 -19.43
CA ILE A 214 -0.10 0.20 -20.41
C ILE A 214 -1.29 -0.73 -20.61
N LEU A 215 -1.86 -1.26 -19.53
CA LEU A 215 -2.93 -2.25 -19.59
C LEU A 215 -4.23 -1.70 -20.18
N GLU A 216 -4.51 -0.40 -20.02
CA GLU A 216 -5.66 0.25 -20.65
C GLU A 216 -5.61 0.27 -22.18
N LYS A 217 -4.42 0.14 -22.77
CA LYS A 217 -4.27 0.02 -24.23
C LYS A 217 -4.53 -1.38 -24.73
N LEU A 218 -4.59 -2.37 -23.82
CA LEU A 218 -4.69 -3.77 -24.18
C LEU A 218 -6.16 -4.22 -24.24
N PRO A 219 -6.51 -5.14 -25.15
CA PRO A 219 -7.87 -5.67 -25.27
C PRO A 219 -8.26 -6.57 -24.10
N GLU A 220 -7.29 -7.20 -23.44
CA GLU A 220 -7.48 -8.03 -22.26
C GLU A 220 -8.07 -7.23 -21.09
N LYS A 221 -8.85 -7.92 -20.24
CA LYS A 221 -9.64 -7.30 -19.16
C LYS A 221 -9.28 -7.85 -17.79
N TYR A 222 -8.78 -9.08 -17.74
CA TYR A 222 -8.54 -9.80 -16.50
C TYR A 222 -7.04 -9.93 -16.29
N PHE A 223 -6.41 -8.85 -15.82
CA PHE A 223 -5.00 -8.87 -15.43
C PHE A 223 -4.86 -9.10 -13.94
N LYS A 224 -4.16 -10.18 -13.57
CA LYS A 224 -3.73 -10.43 -12.19
C LYS A 224 -2.27 -10.06 -11.96
N ILE A 225 -1.97 -9.45 -10.81
CA ILE A 225 -0.59 -9.19 -10.39
C ILE A 225 0.03 -10.47 -9.87
N LYS A 226 1.17 -10.86 -10.45
CA LYS A 226 1.97 -11.99 -10.03
C LYS A 226 3.19 -11.49 -9.25
N THR A 227 3.19 -11.66 -7.93
CA THR A 227 4.23 -11.16 -7.03
C THR A 227 5.52 -11.98 -7.03
N LYS A 228 5.48 -13.24 -7.47
CA LYS A 228 6.65 -14.11 -7.62
C LYS A 228 6.89 -14.39 -9.10
N SER A 229 7.96 -13.81 -9.64
CA SER A 229 8.45 -14.11 -10.98
C SER A 229 9.73 -14.93 -10.91
N SER A 230 9.74 -16.07 -11.59
CA SER A 230 10.95 -16.84 -11.88
C SER A 230 11.59 -16.42 -13.21
N ILE A 231 11.02 -15.42 -13.89
CA ILE A 231 11.45 -14.98 -15.22
C ILE A 231 12.62 -14.00 -15.02
N PRO A 232 13.86 -14.36 -15.41
CA PRO A 232 14.98 -13.43 -15.38
C PRO A 232 14.79 -12.40 -16.50
N THR A 233 14.41 -11.18 -16.13
CA THR A 233 14.20 -10.09 -17.10
C THR A 233 14.73 -8.76 -16.57
N LEU A 234 15.15 -7.89 -17.49
CA LEU A 234 15.50 -6.50 -17.23
C LEU A 234 14.32 -5.55 -17.51
N ALA A 235 13.17 -6.07 -17.94
CA ALA A 235 11.98 -5.28 -18.21
C ALA A 235 11.41 -4.70 -16.90
N ASN A 236 10.95 -3.45 -16.97
CA ASN A 236 10.25 -2.78 -15.87
C ASN A 236 8.92 -3.47 -15.57
N ILE A 237 8.28 -4.02 -16.59
CA ILE A 237 7.02 -4.77 -16.51
C ILE A 237 7.03 -5.96 -17.46
N VAL A 238 6.49 -7.09 -16.99
CA VAL A 238 6.18 -8.25 -17.83
C VAL A 238 4.67 -8.40 -17.93
N VAL A 239 4.14 -8.45 -19.14
CA VAL A 239 2.73 -8.68 -19.44
C VAL A 239 2.58 -10.05 -20.07
N ILE A 240 1.94 -10.97 -19.36
CA ILE A 240 1.63 -12.33 -19.82
C ILE A 240 0.18 -12.34 -20.30
N ILE A 241 -0.03 -12.58 -21.58
CA ILE A 241 -1.34 -12.53 -22.22
C ILE A 241 -1.97 -13.92 -22.23
N GLY A 242 -3.04 -14.10 -21.46
CA GLY A 242 -3.86 -15.31 -21.46
C GLY A 242 -4.93 -15.32 -22.55
N SER A 243 -5.65 -16.45 -22.68
CA SER A 243 -6.75 -16.60 -23.63
C SER A 243 -7.99 -15.78 -23.28
N GLU A 244 -8.22 -15.53 -22.00
CA GLU A 244 -9.39 -14.92 -21.37
C GLU A 244 -10.76 -15.47 -21.84
N LYS A 245 -10.79 -16.71 -22.34
CA LYS A 245 -12.03 -17.33 -22.84
C LYS A 245 -12.95 -17.77 -21.71
N ASP A 246 -12.38 -18.41 -20.68
CA ASP A 246 -13.11 -19.04 -19.59
C ASP A 246 -12.62 -18.51 -18.23
N ILE A 247 -12.82 -17.22 -17.99
CA ILE A 247 -12.43 -16.59 -16.72
C ILE A 247 -13.57 -16.68 -15.71
N ASN A 248 -13.34 -17.46 -14.65
CA ASN A 248 -14.21 -17.48 -13.47
C ASN A 248 -13.85 -16.32 -12.53
N PHE A 249 -14.35 -15.12 -12.84
CA PHE A 249 -14.19 -13.93 -12.00
C PHE A 249 -15.54 -13.27 -11.77
N LYS A 250 -15.81 -12.78 -10.55
CA LYS A 250 -17.11 -12.23 -10.16
C LYS A 250 -17.00 -10.78 -9.67
N ILE A 251 -17.98 -9.96 -9.99
CA ILE A 251 -18.12 -8.61 -9.42
C ILE A 251 -19.39 -8.59 -8.57
N ASP A 252 -19.22 -8.41 -7.26
CA ASP A 252 -20.32 -8.29 -6.31
C ASP A 252 -20.60 -6.82 -6.03
N ILE A 253 -21.77 -6.33 -6.42
CA ILE A 253 -22.18 -4.93 -6.25
C ILE A 253 -23.20 -4.82 -5.12
N TYR A 254 -22.91 -3.99 -4.14
CA TYR A 254 -23.75 -3.71 -2.98
C TYR A 254 -24.25 -2.27 -3.03
N GLY A 255 -25.54 -2.04 -2.84
CA GLY A 255 -26.11 -0.69 -2.90
C GLY A 255 -27.62 -0.67 -2.76
N THR A 256 -28.24 0.47 -3.07
CA THR A 256 -29.70 0.61 -3.16
C THR A 256 -30.22 0.18 -4.53
N ASP A 257 -31.47 -0.29 -4.60
CA ASP A 257 -32.09 -0.76 -5.85
C ASP A 257 -31.98 0.24 -7.02
N SER A 258 -32.06 1.54 -6.72
CA SER A 258 -31.93 2.61 -7.72
C SER A 258 -30.55 2.70 -8.37
N VAL A 259 -29.49 2.34 -7.63
CA VAL A 259 -28.10 2.47 -8.09
C VAL A 259 -27.57 1.17 -8.69
N LEU A 260 -28.05 0.02 -8.20
CA LEU A 260 -27.60 -1.31 -8.62
C LEU A 260 -27.75 -1.56 -10.12
N LYS A 261 -28.84 -1.07 -10.74
CA LYS A 261 -29.06 -1.24 -12.19
C LYS A 261 -28.03 -0.50 -13.03
N ASP A 262 -27.84 0.79 -12.78
CA ASP A 262 -26.88 1.62 -13.51
C ASP A 262 -25.45 1.10 -13.36
N ALA A 263 -25.06 0.74 -12.14
CA ALA A 263 -23.74 0.17 -11.87
C ALA A 263 -23.53 -1.17 -12.60
N THR A 264 -24.53 -2.05 -12.60
CA THR A 264 -24.46 -3.34 -13.30
C THR A 264 -24.29 -3.13 -14.81
N ASP A 265 -25.05 -2.21 -15.41
CA ASP A 265 -25.00 -1.94 -16.84
C ASP A 265 -23.65 -1.36 -17.26
N LYS A 266 -23.09 -0.43 -16.47
CA LYS A 266 -21.74 0.12 -16.65
C LYS A 266 -20.65 -0.95 -16.60
N VAL A 267 -20.67 -1.81 -15.58
CA VAL A 267 -19.71 -2.91 -15.41
C VAL A 267 -19.78 -3.91 -16.57
N LYS A 268 -20.99 -4.24 -17.04
CA LYS A 268 -21.18 -5.11 -18.21
C LYS A 268 -20.67 -4.48 -19.50
N LYS A 269 -20.84 -3.16 -19.66
CA LYS A 269 -20.38 -2.42 -20.85
C LYS A 269 -18.86 -2.48 -21.04
N ILE A 270 -18.09 -2.43 -19.95
CA ILE A 270 -16.63 -2.60 -20.00
C ILE A 270 -16.19 -4.07 -20.12
N GLY A 271 -17.15 -5.01 -20.14
CA GLY A 271 -16.94 -6.39 -20.55
C GLY A 271 -16.90 -7.41 -19.42
N TYR A 272 -17.28 -7.04 -18.19
CA TYR A 272 -17.41 -7.96 -17.06
C TYR A 272 -18.86 -8.45 -16.93
N THR A 273 -19.11 -9.71 -17.27
CA THR A 273 -20.49 -10.23 -17.41
C THR A 273 -21.02 -10.92 -16.16
N ASN A 274 -20.13 -11.51 -15.35
CA ASN A 274 -20.47 -12.22 -14.12
C ASN A 274 -20.60 -11.25 -12.94
N VAL A 275 -21.77 -10.60 -12.85
CA VAL A 275 -22.09 -9.58 -11.85
C VAL A 275 -23.22 -10.09 -10.95
N SER A 276 -23.08 -9.93 -9.64
CA SER A 276 -24.18 -10.13 -8.69
C SER A 276 -24.45 -8.88 -7.87
N THR A 277 -25.69 -8.72 -7.41
CA THR A 277 -26.13 -7.52 -6.69
C THR A 277 -26.71 -7.87 -5.33
N SER A 278 -26.51 -7.03 -4.32
CA SER A 278 -27.04 -7.20 -2.97
C SER A 278 -27.21 -5.85 -2.27
N VAL A 279 -27.85 -5.84 -1.10
CA VAL A 279 -28.01 -4.61 -0.30
C VAL A 279 -26.68 -4.28 0.40
N ALA A 280 -26.33 -2.99 0.46
CA ALA A 280 -25.14 -2.51 1.19
C ALA A 280 -25.24 -2.72 2.71
N LYS A 281 -24.09 -2.83 3.36
CA LYS A 281 -24.01 -2.90 4.83
C LYS A 281 -24.43 -1.55 5.43
N GLU A 282 -25.19 -1.61 6.51
CA GLU A 282 -25.55 -0.44 7.31
C GLU A 282 -24.27 0.27 7.81
N GLY A 283 -24.30 1.61 7.87
CA GLY A 283 -23.13 2.42 8.27
C GLY A 283 -22.08 2.64 7.18
N THR A 284 -22.33 2.27 5.92
CA THR A 284 -21.40 2.56 4.81
C THR A 284 -21.35 4.07 4.54
N GLU A 285 -20.21 4.70 4.80
CA GLU A 285 -20.04 6.15 4.69
C GLU A 285 -19.71 6.61 3.26
N GLN A 286 -19.03 5.77 2.48
CA GLN A 286 -18.47 6.05 1.15
C GLN A 286 -18.66 4.88 0.19
N SER A 287 -18.76 5.17 -1.11
CA SER A 287 -18.70 4.15 -2.16
C SER A 287 -17.27 3.65 -2.29
N VAL A 288 -17.04 2.34 -2.25
CA VAL A 288 -15.70 1.75 -2.14
C VAL A 288 -15.58 0.45 -2.92
N ILE A 289 -14.38 0.13 -3.41
CA ILE A 289 -14.07 -1.15 -4.05
C ILE A 289 -13.10 -1.95 -3.19
N GLU A 290 -13.54 -3.11 -2.73
CA GLU A 290 -12.72 -4.11 -2.05
C GLU A 290 -12.16 -5.09 -3.09
N TYR A 291 -10.85 -5.34 -3.05
CA TYR A 291 -10.18 -6.18 -4.04
C TYR A 291 -9.04 -7.00 -3.42
N ASN A 292 -8.79 -8.21 -3.93
CA ASN A 292 -7.56 -8.93 -3.58
C ASN A 292 -6.36 -8.22 -4.24
N LYS A 293 -5.19 -8.18 -3.58
CA LYS A 293 -3.97 -7.56 -4.14
C LYS A 293 -3.66 -7.95 -5.58
N GLU A 294 -3.94 -9.20 -5.96
CA GLU A 294 -3.70 -9.69 -7.31
C GLU A 294 -4.68 -9.10 -8.32
N ASP A 295 -5.88 -8.75 -7.90
CA ASP A 295 -6.98 -8.28 -8.75
C ASP A 295 -7.04 -6.74 -8.89
N TYR A 296 -6.01 -6.04 -8.42
CA TYR A 296 -5.93 -4.57 -8.42
C TYR A 296 -6.31 -3.92 -9.75
N PHE A 297 -5.82 -4.45 -10.88
CA PHE A 297 -6.09 -3.85 -12.20
C PHE A 297 -7.53 -4.05 -12.67
N VAL A 298 -8.17 -5.16 -12.28
CA VAL A 298 -9.60 -5.38 -12.51
C VAL A 298 -10.42 -4.40 -11.66
N ALA A 299 -10.06 -4.28 -10.38
CA ALA A 299 -10.69 -3.36 -9.45
C ALA A 299 -10.58 -1.91 -9.93
N LEU A 300 -9.40 -1.47 -10.36
CA LEU A 300 -9.14 -0.12 -10.86
C LEU A 300 -9.96 0.20 -12.11
N ARG A 301 -10.10 -0.75 -13.05
CA ARG A 301 -10.90 -0.55 -14.26
C ARG A 301 -12.38 -0.37 -13.93
N VAL A 302 -12.90 -1.16 -13.00
CA VAL A 302 -14.27 -1.04 -12.50
C VAL A 302 -14.46 0.27 -11.73
N ALA A 303 -13.49 0.67 -10.91
CA ALA A 303 -13.46 1.92 -10.17
C ALA A 303 -13.64 3.12 -11.09
N LYS A 304 -12.85 3.17 -12.18
CA LYS A 304 -12.90 4.24 -13.17
C LYS A 304 -14.26 4.34 -13.87
N GLU A 305 -14.83 3.21 -14.28
CA GLU A 305 -16.13 3.20 -14.96
C GLU A 305 -17.28 3.61 -14.04
N LEU A 306 -17.20 3.25 -12.75
CA LEU A 306 -18.22 3.60 -11.76
C LEU A 306 -18.00 4.98 -11.11
N GLY A 307 -16.87 5.63 -11.36
CA GLY A 307 -16.52 6.90 -10.73
C GLY A 307 -16.23 6.78 -9.24
N ILE A 308 -15.78 5.60 -8.79
CA ILE A 308 -15.42 5.33 -7.39
C ILE A 308 -13.93 5.53 -7.24
N THR A 309 -13.52 6.44 -6.37
CA THR A 309 -12.11 6.71 -6.09
C THR A 309 -11.57 5.88 -4.94
N ASP A 310 -12.45 5.38 -4.08
CA ASP A 310 -12.08 4.76 -2.83
C ASP A 310 -11.89 3.25 -3.03
N MET A 311 -10.71 2.74 -2.71
CA MET A 311 -10.35 1.33 -2.88
C MET A 311 -9.68 0.78 -1.61
N ILE A 312 -9.96 -0.47 -1.28
CA ILE A 312 -9.43 -1.18 -0.12
C ILE A 312 -8.91 -2.56 -0.55
N GLU A 313 -7.71 -2.90 -0.12
CA GLU A 313 -7.19 -4.25 -0.32
C GLU A 313 -7.82 -5.22 0.70
N ASN A 314 -8.40 -6.31 0.20
CA ASN A 314 -9.01 -7.38 0.96
C ASN A 314 -8.52 -8.72 0.39
N ASN A 315 -7.52 -9.32 1.05
CA ASN A 315 -6.86 -10.53 0.58
C ASN A 315 -7.68 -11.82 0.78
N ASP A 316 -8.85 -11.73 1.43
CA ASP A 316 -9.78 -12.85 1.62
C ASP A 316 -10.70 -13.05 0.41
N LEU A 317 -10.74 -12.06 -0.49
CA LEU A 317 -11.42 -12.19 -1.77
C LEU A 317 -10.63 -13.13 -2.69
N VAL A 318 -11.33 -14.07 -3.32
CA VAL A 318 -10.74 -15.00 -4.28
C VAL A 318 -11.55 -14.94 -5.56
N ASN A 319 -10.91 -14.56 -6.66
CA ASN A 319 -11.52 -14.43 -7.99
C ASN A 319 -12.77 -13.52 -7.99
N LYS A 320 -12.75 -12.48 -7.16
CA LYS A 320 -13.84 -11.51 -7.10
C LYS A 320 -13.37 -10.16 -6.58
N ILE A 321 -14.11 -9.12 -6.93
CA ILE A 321 -14.09 -7.83 -6.24
C ILE A 321 -15.45 -7.54 -5.62
N GLY A 322 -15.43 -6.83 -4.50
CA GLY A 322 -16.62 -6.23 -3.89
C GLY A 322 -16.71 -4.75 -4.27
N VAL A 323 -17.88 -4.29 -4.66
CA VAL A 323 -18.16 -2.89 -4.99
C VAL A 323 -19.30 -2.46 -4.10
N THR A 324 -19.07 -1.53 -3.18
CA THR A 324 -20.15 -0.94 -2.37
C THR A 324 -20.42 0.46 -2.87
N ILE A 325 -21.69 0.78 -3.13
CA ILE A 325 -22.13 2.09 -3.63
C ILE A 325 -23.17 2.64 -2.68
N LYS A 326 -22.94 3.87 -2.21
CA LYS A 326 -23.82 4.58 -1.29
C LYS A 326 -25.15 4.99 -1.91
#